data_AF-A0A9E0LYA1-F1
#
_entry.id   AF-A0A9E0LYA1-F1
#
_cell.length_a   1.000
_cell.length_b   1.000
_cell.length_c   1.000
_cell.angle_alpha   90.00
_cell.angle_beta   90.00
_cell.angle_gamma   90.00
#
_symmetry.space_group_name_H-M   'P 1'
#
loop_
_entity.id
_entity.type
_entity.pdbx_description
1 polymer ?
#
loop_
_entity_poly.entity_id
_entity_poly.type
_entity_poly.pdbx_seq_one_letter_code
_entity_poly.pdbx_strand_id
1 'polypeptide(L)'
;MTSHRGQSEPLCPSARPEAPDARIFGVVDNSGEAPEVRYLAEPVPVTAEVRALLQGAPPGEVWRVGARCAGSACGHFDGAHCSLGERLVQLHSRPKGPQPPSCALRAAGCRWFRERGIDICFTCRFVVSEGETLLGSEADRAALGQPSAAGREPIAQTGHGLSG
;
A
#
# COMPACT_ATOMS: atom_id res chain seq x y z
N MET A 1 -8.30 33.50 -11.66
CA MET A 1 -8.54 32.82 -10.37
C MET A 1 -9.68 31.82 -10.57
N THR A 2 -9.34 30.61 -10.99
CA THR A 2 -10.34 29.60 -11.37
C THR A 2 -10.90 28.94 -10.11
N SER A 3 -12.20 29.07 -9.93
CA SER A 3 -12.96 28.56 -8.79
C SER A 3 -12.95 27.03 -8.75
N HIS A 4 -12.20 26.41 -7.84
CA HIS A 4 -12.29 24.98 -7.54
C HIS A 4 -13.58 24.71 -6.73
N ARG A 5 -14.71 24.51 -7.41
CA ARG A 5 -15.95 24.06 -6.76
C ARG A 5 -15.74 22.66 -6.16
N GLY A 6 -15.76 22.58 -4.83
CA GLY A 6 -16.40 21.48 -4.08
C GLY A 6 -15.84 20.07 -4.20
N GLN A 7 -14.58 19.87 -4.58
CA GLN A 7 -13.99 18.52 -4.55
C GLN A 7 -13.34 18.28 -3.19
N SER A 8 -13.91 17.37 -2.40
CA SER A 8 -13.25 16.81 -1.22
C SER A 8 -11.83 16.37 -1.58
N GLU A 9 -10.88 16.71 -0.71
CA GLU A 9 -9.48 16.38 -0.92
C GLU A 9 -9.34 14.86 -1.13
N PRO A 10 -8.62 14.41 -2.17
CA PRO A 10 -8.60 12.99 -2.52
C PRO A 10 -7.97 12.16 -1.40
N LEU A 11 -8.45 10.93 -1.26
CA LEU A 11 -7.86 9.95 -0.34
C LEU A 11 -6.70 9.22 -1.02
N CYS A 12 -5.57 9.11 -0.34
CA CYS A 12 -4.44 8.29 -0.77
C CYS A 12 -4.66 6.84 -0.30
N PRO A 13 -4.69 5.83 -1.20
CA PRO A 13 -4.80 4.41 -0.83
C PRO A 13 -3.47 3.77 -0.41
N SER A 14 -2.42 4.58 -0.29
CA SER A 14 -1.05 4.19 0.09
C SER A 14 -0.53 5.13 1.17
N ALA A 15 -1.42 5.57 2.06
CA ALA A 15 -1.06 6.45 3.15
C ALA A 15 -0.23 5.70 4.18
N ARG A 16 0.60 6.43 4.91
CA ARG A 16 1.35 5.90 6.04
C ARG A 16 0.41 5.64 7.23
N PRO A 17 0.60 4.57 8.02
CA PRO A 17 -0.18 4.29 9.23
C PRO A 17 -0.19 5.43 10.26
N GLU A 18 0.84 6.27 10.25
CA GLU A 18 1.01 7.40 11.16
C GLU A 18 0.23 8.65 10.73
N ALA A 19 -0.41 8.64 9.55
CA ALA A 19 -1.21 9.76 9.10
C ALA A 19 -2.36 10.05 10.10
N PRO A 20 -2.69 11.32 10.39
CA PRO A 20 -3.66 11.68 11.42
C PRO A 20 -5.06 11.05 11.23
N ASP A 21 -5.48 10.87 9.98
CA ASP A 21 -6.76 10.30 9.59
C ASP A 21 -6.61 8.90 8.95
N ALA A 22 -5.53 8.18 9.28
CA ALA A 22 -5.29 6.84 8.80
C ALA A 22 -6.45 5.88 9.12
N ARG A 23 -6.86 5.13 8.10
CA ARG A 23 -7.89 4.10 8.14
C ARG A 23 -7.40 2.85 7.43
N ILE A 24 -7.53 1.70 8.06
CA ILE A 24 -7.33 0.39 7.45
C ILE A 24 -8.54 0.14 6.56
N PHE A 25 -8.34 -0.03 5.26
CA PHE A 25 -9.42 -0.40 4.33
C PHE A 25 -9.24 -1.82 3.77
N GLY A 26 -8.17 -2.51 4.14
CA GLY A 26 -7.92 -3.89 3.77
C GLY A 26 -6.82 -4.53 4.62
N VAL A 27 -6.82 -5.85 4.65
CA VAL A 27 -5.83 -6.69 5.35
C VAL A 27 -5.12 -7.53 4.30
N VAL A 28 -3.80 -7.64 4.40
CA VAL A 28 -2.99 -8.48 3.52
C VAL A 28 -3.11 -9.93 4.00
N ASP A 29 -3.53 -10.79 3.09
CA ASP A 29 -3.64 -12.22 3.24
C ASP A 29 -2.45 -12.88 2.54
N ASN A 30 -1.58 -13.52 3.32
CA ASN A 30 -0.39 -14.21 2.86
C ASN A 30 -0.58 -15.74 2.82
N SER A 31 -1.81 -16.25 2.92
CA SER A 31 -2.07 -17.70 2.95
C SER A 31 -1.93 -18.39 1.59
N GLY A 32 -1.93 -17.62 0.50
CA GLY A 32 -1.78 -18.13 -0.87
C GLY A 32 -0.35 -18.08 -1.39
N GLU A 33 -0.17 -18.43 -2.66
CA GLU A 33 1.11 -18.36 -3.39
C GLU A 33 1.66 -16.93 -3.48
N ALA A 34 0.79 -15.93 -3.38
CA ALA A 34 1.15 -14.52 -3.40
C ALA A 34 0.23 -13.71 -2.47
N PRO A 35 0.72 -12.57 -1.95
CA PRO A 35 -0.09 -11.70 -1.10
C PRO A 35 -1.30 -11.17 -1.85
N GLU A 36 -2.45 -11.23 -1.19
CA GLU A 36 -3.69 -10.63 -1.67
C GLU A 36 -4.35 -9.78 -0.58
N VAL A 37 -4.93 -8.65 -0.96
CA VAL A 37 -5.66 -7.78 -0.04
C VAL A 37 -7.12 -8.23 0.07
N ARG A 38 -7.53 -8.56 1.29
CA ARG A 38 -8.92 -8.71 1.70
C ARG A 38 -9.47 -7.34 2.11
N TYR A 39 -10.42 -6.82 1.34
CA TYR A 39 -10.98 -5.47 1.58
C TYR A 39 -12.01 -5.50 2.71
N LEU A 40 -11.97 -4.47 3.56
CA LEU A 40 -12.97 -4.27 4.60
C LEU A 40 -14.19 -3.56 4.02
N ALA A 41 -15.38 -3.97 4.46
CA ALA A 41 -16.62 -3.28 4.10
C ALA A 41 -16.64 -1.84 4.66
N GLU A 42 -16.19 -1.69 5.91
CA GLU A 42 -16.06 -0.40 6.60
C GLU A 42 -14.59 -0.18 7.02
N PRO A 43 -13.96 0.96 6.67
CA PRO A 43 -12.59 1.25 7.10
C PRO A 43 -12.46 1.44 8.61
N VAL A 44 -11.40 0.87 9.20
CA VAL A 44 -11.15 0.90 10.65
C VAL A 44 -10.07 1.94 10.99
N PRO A 45 -10.28 2.86 11.95
CA PRO A 45 -9.24 3.78 12.42
C PRO A 45 -7.97 3.08 12.91
N VAL A 46 -6.80 3.61 12.53
CA VAL A 46 -5.50 3.13 13.05
C VAL A 46 -5.27 3.74 14.44
N THR A 47 -5.91 3.18 15.46
CA THR A 47 -5.71 3.58 16.87
C THR A 47 -4.51 2.88 17.50
N ALA A 48 -4.14 3.27 18.73
CA ALA A 48 -3.07 2.60 19.47
C ALA A 48 -3.42 1.14 19.79
N GLU A 49 -4.68 0.88 20.14
CA GLU A 49 -5.22 -0.45 20.43
C GLU A 49 -5.19 -1.34 19.20
N VAL A 50 -5.57 -0.78 18.04
CA VAL A 50 -5.50 -1.50 16.76
C VAL A 50 -4.04 -1.80 16.38
N ARG A 51 -3.11 -0.85 16.58
CA ARG A 51 -1.67 -1.08 16.39
C ARG A 51 -1.11 -2.17 17.29
N ALA A 52 -1.60 -2.31 18.52
CA ALA A 52 -1.15 -3.36 19.43
C ALA A 52 -1.45 -4.78 18.89
N LEU A 53 -2.45 -4.93 18.00
CA LEU A 53 -2.78 -6.21 17.36
C LEU A 53 -1.67 -6.72 16.42
N LEU A 54 -0.78 -5.84 15.95
CA LEU A 54 0.31 -6.23 15.06
C LEU A 54 1.39 -7.07 15.77
N GLN A 55 1.46 -7.02 17.10
CA GLN A 55 2.45 -7.77 17.90
C GLN A 55 3.90 -7.63 17.37
N GLY A 56 4.25 -6.44 16.87
CA GLY A 56 5.58 -6.14 16.32
C GLY A 56 5.74 -6.31 14.81
N ALA A 57 4.73 -6.84 14.10
CA ALA A 57 4.74 -6.87 12.64
C ALA A 57 4.69 -5.45 12.05
N PRO A 58 5.42 -5.17 10.94
CA PRO A 58 5.31 -3.90 10.22
C PRO A 58 3.87 -3.67 9.74
N PRO A 59 3.24 -2.52 10.03
CA PRO A 59 1.85 -2.27 9.65
C PRO A 59 1.63 -2.39 8.13
N GLY A 60 2.58 -1.96 7.30
CA GLY A 60 2.43 -2.00 5.85
C GLY A 60 2.50 -3.41 5.23
N GLU A 61 2.96 -4.42 6.00
CA GLU A 61 2.93 -5.84 5.63
C GLU A 61 1.57 -6.48 5.92
N VAL A 62 0.82 -5.94 6.89
CA VAL A 62 -0.45 -6.50 7.36
C VAL A 62 -1.64 -5.71 6.85
N TRP A 63 -1.51 -4.40 6.67
CA TRP A 63 -2.62 -3.50 6.41
C TRP A 63 -2.47 -2.69 5.12
N ARG A 64 -3.64 -2.44 4.52
CA ARG A 64 -3.83 -1.40 3.53
C ARG A 64 -4.41 -0.17 4.19
N VAL A 65 -3.60 0.88 4.26
CA VAL A 65 -3.96 2.13 4.93
C VAL A 65 -4.30 3.22 3.92
N GLY A 66 -5.42 3.88 4.15
CA GLY A 66 -5.87 5.07 3.42
C GLY A 66 -5.98 6.27 4.36
N ALA A 67 -5.71 7.46 3.84
CA ALA A 67 -5.82 8.73 4.56
C ALA A 67 -5.96 9.89 3.56
N ARG A 68 -6.07 11.14 4.02
CA ARG A 68 -5.97 12.31 3.14
C ARG A 68 -4.67 12.29 2.34
N CYS A 69 -4.76 12.59 1.05
CA CYS A 69 -3.59 12.64 0.20
C CYS A 69 -2.75 13.89 0.46
N ALA A 70 -1.47 13.70 0.76
CA ALA A 70 -0.52 14.79 0.99
C ALA A 70 -0.20 15.62 -0.27
N GLY A 71 -0.67 15.22 -1.46
CA GLY A 71 -0.47 15.98 -2.70
C GLY A 71 1.01 16.27 -2.97
N SER A 72 1.34 17.54 -3.19
CA SER A 72 2.72 18.00 -3.45
C SER A 72 3.71 17.75 -2.32
N ALA A 73 3.25 17.46 -1.10
CA ALA A 73 4.13 17.04 0.00
C ALA A 73 4.49 15.54 -0.07
N CYS A 74 3.94 14.78 -1.02
CA CYS A 74 4.27 13.37 -1.23
C CYS A 74 5.36 13.21 -2.29
N GLY A 75 6.40 12.43 -2.00
CA GLY A 75 7.47 12.12 -2.97
C GLY A 75 7.04 11.31 -4.20
N HIS A 76 5.78 10.86 -4.26
CA HIS A 76 5.20 10.23 -5.44
C HIS A 76 4.30 11.17 -6.26
N PHE A 77 4.20 12.44 -5.88
CA PHE A 77 3.42 13.41 -6.64
C PHE A 77 4.34 14.20 -7.56
N ASP A 78 4.06 14.20 -8.86
CA ASP A 78 4.90 14.83 -9.89
C ASP A 78 4.57 16.31 -10.15
N GLY A 79 3.63 16.87 -9.38
CA GLY A 79 3.09 18.22 -9.57
C GLY A 79 1.69 18.24 -10.18
N ALA A 80 1.26 17.17 -10.84
CA ALA A 80 -0.08 17.02 -11.41
C ALA A 80 -0.78 15.72 -10.97
N HIS A 81 -0.05 14.61 -10.96
CA HIS A 81 -0.56 13.27 -10.76
C HIS A 81 0.28 12.45 -9.76
N CYS A 82 -0.30 11.35 -9.29
CA CYS A 82 0.42 10.37 -8.49
C CYS A 82 1.17 9.39 -9.41
N SER A 83 2.50 9.52 -9.44
CA SER A 83 3.41 8.64 -10.20
C SER A 83 3.48 7.21 -9.64
N LEU A 84 3.08 7.00 -8.37
CA LEU A 84 2.95 5.64 -7.83
C LEU A 84 1.74 4.92 -8.42
N GLY A 85 0.57 5.57 -8.45
CA GLY A 85 -0.62 5.01 -9.08
C GLY A 85 -0.39 4.72 -10.56
N GLU A 86 0.34 5.61 -11.25
CA GLU A 86 0.78 5.39 -12.63
C GLU A 86 1.61 4.13 -12.82
N ARG A 87 2.70 4.00 -12.07
CA ARG A 87 3.60 2.85 -12.16
C ARG A 87 2.85 1.55 -11.89
N LEU A 88 1.95 1.53 -10.91
CA LEU A 88 1.15 0.35 -10.59
C LEU A 88 0.19 -0.06 -11.72
N VAL A 89 -0.37 0.88 -12.49
CA VAL A 89 -1.13 0.55 -13.70
C VAL A 89 -0.21 0.01 -14.80
N GLN A 90 1.10 0.23 -14.79
CA GLN A 90 1.98 -0.36 -15.80
C GLN A 90 2.43 -1.79 -15.46
N LEU A 91 2.36 -2.19 -14.20
CA LEU A 91 2.79 -3.51 -13.71
C LEU A 91 1.74 -4.62 -13.92
N HIS A 92 1.11 -4.68 -15.10
CA HIS A 92 0.04 -5.65 -15.41
C HIS A 92 0.56 -7.08 -15.62
N SER A 93 1.08 -7.72 -14.56
CA SER A 93 1.55 -9.11 -14.62
C SER A 93 0.48 -10.13 -14.21
N ARG A 94 -0.60 -9.68 -13.55
CA ARG A 94 -1.60 -10.57 -12.94
C ARG A 94 -2.95 -10.54 -13.68
N PRO A 95 -3.61 -11.70 -13.87
CA PRO A 95 -4.92 -11.76 -14.51
C PRO A 95 -5.95 -10.88 -13.81
N LYS A 96 -6.65 -10.06 -14.59
CA LYS A 96 -7.84 -9.34 -14.12
C LYS A 96 -8.99 -10.35 -13.99
N GLY A 97 -9.65 -10.36 -12.83
CA GLY A 97 -10.92 -11.04 -12.67
C GLY A 97 -12.05 -10.35 -13.47
N PRO A 98 -13.28 -10.88 -13.45
CA PRO A 98 -14.40 -10.27 -14.16
C PRO A 98 -14.79 -8.88 -13.62
N GLN A 99 -14.46 -8.59 -12.36
CA GLN A 99 -14.64 -7.28 -11.73
C GLN A 99 -13.59 -7.05 -10.63
N PRO A 100 -13.23 -5.79 -10.33
CA PRO A 100 -12.35 -5.49 -9.20
C PRO A 100 -13.11 -5.64 -7.87
N PRO A 101 -12.40 -5.83 -6.74
CA PRO A 101 -13.04 -5.91 -5.43
C PRO A 101 -13.83 -4.64 -5.09
N SER A 102 -14.81 -4.78 -4.20
CA SER A 102 -15.45 -3.64 -3.55
C SER A 102 -14.42 -2.94 -2.66
N CYS A 103 -14.37 -1.61 -2.71
CA CYS A 103 -13.38 -0.81 -2.00
C CYS A 103 -14.05 0.47 -1.49
N ALA A 104 -14.13 0.61 -0.16
CA ALA A 104 -14.71 1.79 0.49
C ALA A 104 -13.97 3.09 0.10
N LEU A 105 -12.63 3.02 -0.05
CA LEU A 105 -11.84 4.19 -0.46
C LEU A 105 -12.17 4.66 -1.87
N ARG A 106 -12.54 3.75 -2.78
CA ARG A 106 -12.95 4.09 -4.15
C ARG A 106 -14.20 4.98 -4.13
N ALA A 107 -15.21 4.58 -3.37
CA ALA A 107 -16.46 5.35 -3.25
C ALA A 107 -16.23 6.72 -2.55
N ALA A 108 -15.31 6.78 -1.60
CA ALA A 108 -15.02 7.99 -0.82
C ALA A 108 -14.09 9.01 -1.50
N GLY A 109 -13.60 8.75 -2.71
CA GLY A 109 -12.77 9.70 -3.47
C GLY A 109 -11.27 9.35 -3.55
N CYS A 110 -10.93 8.08 -3.68
CA CYS A 110 -9.56 7.58 -3.89
C CYS A 110 -8.85 8.29 -5.07
N ARG A 111 -7.65 8.83 -4.82
CA ARG A 111 -6.80 9.51 -5.82
C ARG A 111 -6.49 8.60 -7.00
N TRP A 112 -6.02 7.38 -6.74
CA TRP A 112 -5.61 6.47 -7.81
C TRP A 112 -6.76 6.15 -8.76
N PHE A 113 -7.94 5.85 -8.22
CA PHE A 113 -9.13 5.62 -9.05
C PHE A 113 -9.53 6.87 -9.84
N ARG A 114 -9.51 8.05 -9.21
CA ARG A 114 -9.82 9.32 -9.90
C ARG A 114 -8.87 9.63 -11.05
N GLU A 115 -7.60 9.27 -10.93
CA GLU A 115 -6.57 9.58 -11.94
C GLU A 115 -6.44 8.49 -13.00
N ARG A 116 -6.61 7.22 -12.64
CA ARG A 116 -6.28 6.07 -13.49
C ARG A 116 -7.48 5.18 -13.83
N GLY A 117 -8.67 5.55 -13.36
CA GLY A 117 -9.91 4.81 -13.63
C GLY A 117 -9.94 3.43 -12.96
N ILE A 118 -10.75 2.52 -13.52
CA ILE A 118 -11.01 1.21 -12.91
C ILE A 118 -9.81 0.26 -13.00
N ASP A 119 -8.86 0.49 -13.92
CA ASP A 119 -7.74 -0.41 -14.17
C ASP A 119 -6.84 -0.56 -12.94
N ILE A 120 -6.52 0.53 -12.26
CA ILE A 120 -5.71 0.46 -11.03
C ILE A 120 -6.39 -0.37 -9.93
N CYS A 121 -7.72 -0.44 -9.91
CA CYS A 121 -8.45 -1.21 -8.91
C CYS A 121 -8.22 -2.72 -9.04
N PHE A 122 -7.89 -3.22 -10.23
CA PHE A 122 -7.49 -4.62 -10.41
C PHE A 122 -6.10 -4.89 -9.83
N THR A 123 -5.20 -3.92 -9.89
CA THR A 123 -3.85 -4.03 -9.30
C THR A 123 -3.87 -3.86 -7.79
N CYS A 124 -4.69 -2.94 -7.25
CA CYS A 124 -4.71 -2.59 -5.82
C CYS A 124 -4.83 -3.81 -4.88
N ARG A 125 -5.50 -4.89 -5.31
CA ARG A 125 -5.64 -6.12 -4.51
C ARG A 125 -4.33 -6.89 -4.29
N PHE A 126 -3.26 -6.55 -5.00
CA PHE A 126 -1.96 -7.22 -4.90
C PHE A 126 -0.86 -6.31 -4.35
N VAL A 127 -1.20 -5.08 -3.97
CA VAL A 127 -0.22 -4.11 -3.50
C VAL A 127 -0.06 -4.27 -1.98
N VAL A 128 1.16 -4.46 -1.52
CA VAL A 128 1.56 -4.41 -0.10
C VAL A 128 2.36 -3.12 0.12
N SER A 129 2.31 -2.48 1.29
CA SER A 129 2.89 -1.13 1.47
C SER A 129 4.31 -1.15 2.05
N GLU A 130 4.67 -2.22 2.76
CA GLU A 130 5.99 -2.45 3.35
C GLU A 130 6.35 -3.95 3.23
N GLY A 131 7.63 -4.28 3.32
CA GLY A 131 8.14 -5.65 3.24
C GLY A 131 8.86 -5.98 1.93
N GLU A 132 9.72 -7.01 1.96
CA GLU A 132 10.53 -7.48 0.81
C GLU A 132 9.69 -8.15 -0.30
N THR A 133 8.39 -8.33 -0.03
CA THR A 133 7.40 -8.96 -0.92
C THR A 133 6.54 -7.89 -1.57
N LEU A 134 7.16 -6.87 -2.16
CA LEU A 134 6.45 -5.95 -3.04
C LEU A 134 6.22 -6.66 -4.38
N LEU A 135 5.02 -7.23 -4.51
CA LEU A 135 4.51 -7.98 -5.66
C LEU A 135 5.15 -9.39 -5.74
N GLY A 136 4.31 -10.41 -5.57
CA GLY A 136 4.72 -11.80 -5.39
C GLY A 136 5.30 -12.50 -6.61
N SER A 137 6.23 -11.87 -7.35
CA SER A 137 7.12 -12.52 -8.32
C SER A 137 8.41 -11.70 -8.52
N GLU A 138 9.52 -12.35 -8.85
CA GLU A 138 10.79 -11.66 -9.18
C GLU A 138 10.66 -10.69 -10.37
N ALA A 139 9.75 -10.99 -11.30
CA ALA A 139 9.47 -10.17 -12.48
C ALA A 139 8.90 -8.79 -12.12
N ASP A 140 8.03 -8.74 -11.11
CA ASP A 140 7.42 -7.50 -10.65
C ASP A 140 8.45 -6.58 -9.95
N ARG A 141 9.42 -7.17 -9.23
CA ARG A 141 10.52 -6.45 -8.58
C ARG A 141 11.47 -5.82 -9.59
N ALA A 142 11.80 -6.54 -10.66
CA ALA A 142 12.63 -6.06 -11.74
C ALA A 142 11.99 -4.86 -12.47
N ALA A 143 10.68 -4.91 -12.70
CA ALA A 143 9.94 -3.82 -13.35
C ALA A 143 9.86 -2.53 -12.51
N LEU A 144 10.02 -2.64 -11.18
CA LEU A 144 10.02 -1.50 -10.25
C LEU A 144 11.41 -0.94 -9.90
N GLY A 145 12.50 -1.56 -10.38
CA GLY A 145 13.86 -1.13 -10.09
C GLY A 145 14.28 -1.31 -8.62
N GLN A 146 13.70 -2.29 -7.92
CA GLN A 146 14.07 -2.62 -6.54
C GLN A 146 15.12 -3.75 -6.51
N PRO A 147 16.23 -3.61 -5.74
CA PRO A 147 17.26 -4.65 -5.68
C PRO A 147 16.74 -5.95 -5.04
N SER A 148 17.33 -7.08 -5.46
CA SER A 148 17.02 -8.42 -4.93
C SER A 148 17.55 -8.58 -3.48
N ALA A 149 16.79 -9.28 -2.65
CA ALA A 149 17.11 -9.56 -1.25
C ALA A 149 18.20 -10.65 -1.07
N ALA A 150 18.67 -11.24 -2.17
CA ALA A 150 19.61 -12.37 -2.16
C ALA A 150 21.05 -12.03 -1.68
N GLY A 151 21.27 -10.87 -1.05
CA GLY A 151 22.60 -10.42 -0.60
C GLY A 151 22.70 -9.97 0.85
N ARG A 152 21.64 -10.10 1.67
CA ARG A 152 21.73 -9.74 3.09
C ARG A 152 22.33 -10.89 3.89
N GLU A 153 23.66 -10.90 4.00
CA GLU A 153 24.37 -11.77 4.95
C GLU A 153 23.76 -11.59 6.36
N PRO A 154 23.51 -12.69 7.10
CA PRO A 154 23.01 -12.58 8.46
C PRO A 154 24.04 -11.87 9.34
N ILE A 155 23.57 -10.86 10.05
CA ILE A 155 24.35 -10.12 11.05
C ILE A 155 24.82 -11.14 12.09
N ALA A 156 26.13 -11.39 12.16
CA ALA A 156 26.72 -12.31 13.11
C ALA A 156 26.29 -11.95 14.53
N GLN A 157 25.62 -12.88 15.21
CA GLN A 157 25.34 -12.76 16.64
C GLN A 157 26.67 -12.76 17.38
N THR A 158 27.12 -11.59 17.82
CA THR A 158 28.26 -11.50 18.72
C THR A 158 27.80 -11.97 20.08
N GLY A 159 28.09 -13.24 20.39
CA GLY A 159 27.85 -13.84 21.69
C GLY A 159 28.55 -13.04 22.77
N HIS A 160 27.79 -12.39 23.63
CA HIS A 160 28.24 -11.97 24.94
C HIS A 160 28.42 -13.24 25.79
N GLY A 161 29.62 -13.80 25.75
CA GLY A 161 30.09 -14.78 26.73
C GLY A 161 30.42 -14.07 28.04
N LEU A 162 29.64 -14.38 29.07
CA LEU A 162 29.92 -14.08 30.47
C LEU A 162 31.04 -14.99 31.00
N SER A 163 31.79 -14.45 31.97
CA SER A 163 32.51 -15.13 33.08
C SER A 163 34.02 -15.30 32.96
N GLY A 164 34.69 -14.80 33.99
CA GLY A 164 36.11 -14.93 34.31
C GLY A 164 36.53 -13.86 35.31
#